data_AF-A0A8K0TZI0-F1
#
_entry.id   AF-A0A8K0TZI0-F1
#
_cell.length_a   1.000
_cell.length_b   1.000
_cell.length_c   1.000
_cell.angle_alpha   90.00
_cell.angle_beta   90.00
_cell.angle_gamma   90.00
#
_symmetry.space_group_name_H-M   'P 1'
#
loop_
_entity.id
_entity.type
_entity.pdbx_description
1 polymer ?
#
loop_
_entity_poly.entity_id
_entity_poly.type
_entity_poly.pdbx_seq_one_letter_code
_entity_poly.pdbx_strand_id
1 'polypeptide(L)'
;MSRIALETIPSLTFYKNALTAARRTSPIAQLVCAGNPCAVYQPEAVFCRNIGGSGVDVDWKCEADLPSSLRFGKVEVSCEGWSGPGDPYVMKGSCSLGYNLVQLPSSVLWDDARSGWSPFSSLRKVFGSMSLFFLIL
;
A
#
# COMPACT_ATOMS: atom_id res chain seq x y z
N MET A 1 -19.89 17.10 6.88
CA MET A 1 -18.77 16.37 7.52
C MET A 1 -19.33 15.11 8.18
N SER A 2 -18.63 13.97 8.10
CA SER A 2 -19.15 12.66 8.55
C SER A 2 -18.23 12.04 9.61
N ARG A 3 -18.84 11.49 10.66
CA ARG A 3 -18.21 10.74 11.76
C ARG A 3 -18.26 9.25 11.45
N ILE A 4 -17.13 8.55 11.62
CA ILE A 4 -17.03 7.11 11.38
C ILE A 4 -16.13 6.47 12.43
N ALA A 5 -16.44 5.25 12.89
CA ALA A 5 -15.54 4.50 13.76
C ALA A 5 -14.34 4.01 12.94
N LEU A 6 -13.12 4.22 13.44
CA LEU A 6 -11.89 3.88 12.71
C LEU A 6 -11.83 2.39 12.37
N GLU A 7 -12.17 1.54 13.34
CA GLU A 7 -12.19 0.07 13.21
C GLU A 7 -13.17 -0.45 12.15
N THR A 8 -14.20 0.32 11.77
CA THR A 8 -15.20 -0.12 10.78
C THR A 8 -14.88 0.32 9.35
N ILE A 9 -13.79 1.07 9.15
CA ILE A 9 -13.35 1.47 7.82
C ILE A 9 -12.73 0.24 7.13
N PRO A 10 -13.28 -0.25 6.01
CA PRO A 10 -12.79 -1.47 5.37
C PRO A 10 -11.46 -1.25 4.63
N SER A 11 -11.31 -0.08 4.01
CA SER A 11 -10.13 0.28 3.24
C SER A 11 -9.97 1.80 3.10
N LEU A 12 -8.75 2.22 2.80
CA LEU A 12 -8.36 3.59 2.53
C LEU A 12 -7.50 3.62 1.27
N THR A 13 -7.57 4.72 0.53
CA THR A 13 -6.69 4.99 -0.60
C THR A 13 -6.14 6.39 -0.44
N PHE A 14 -4.82 6.48 -0.47
CA PHE A 14 -4.07 7.72 -0.28
C PHE A 14 -3.38 8.09 -1.58
N TYR A 15 -3.40 9.36 -1.92
CA TYR A 15 -2.81 9.87 -3.17
C TYR A 15 -1.66 10.83 -2.89
N LYS A 16 -0.64 10.76 -3.74
CA LYS A 16 0.48 11.70 -3.68
C LYS A 16 0.00 13.11 -3.97
N ASN A 17 0.57 14.09 -3.26
CA ASN A 17 0.22 15.51 -3.33
C ASN A 17 -1.23 15.86 -2.93
N ALA A 18 -2.04 14.90 -2.51
CA ALA A 18 -3.37 15.17 -1.98
C ALA A 18 -3.29 15.56 -0.50
N LEU A 19 -4.18 16.46 -0.08
CA LEU A 19 -4.34 16.85 1.32
C LEU A 19 -5.49 16.08 1.98
N THR A 20 -5.40 15.93 3.30
CA THR A 20 -6.48 15.42 4.13
C THR A 20 -7.58 16.46 4.27
N ALA A 21 -8.82 16.01 4.48
CA ALA A 21 -9.83 16.88 5.06
C ALA A 21 -9.45 17.17 6.53
N ALA A 22 -9.71 18.38 7.00
CA ALA A 22 -9.50 18.73 8.39
C ALA A 22 -10.65 19.59 8.91
N ARG A 23 -10.93 19.48 10.21
CA ARG A 23 -11.94 20.32 10.87
C ARG A 23 -11.32 21.18 11.96
N ARG A 24 -10.50 20.58 12.83
CA ARG A 24 -9.90 21.27 13.98
C ARG A 24 -8.43 21.59 13.76
N THR A 25 -7.75 20.78 12.95
CA THR A 25 -6.35 20.98 12.56
C THR A 25 -6.26 21.58 11.16
N SER A 26 -5.04 21.87 10.71
CA SER A 26 -4.80 22.20 9.30
C SER A 26 -4.71 20.90 8.48
N PRO A 27 -5.18 20.91 7.22
CA PRO A 27 -4.94 19.82 6.27
C PRO A 27 -3.45 19.45 6.19
N ILE A 28 -3.17 18.14 6.14
CA ILE A 28 -1.81 17.60 5.96
C ILE A 28 -1.75 16.73 4.71
N ALA A 29 -0.56 16.33 4.27
CA ALA A 29 -0.42 15.40 3.15
C ALA A 29 -1.04 14.03 3.48
N GLN A 30 -1.71 13.42 2.51
CA GLN A 30 -2.23 12.06 2.63
C GLN A 30 -1.12 11.00 2.66
N LEU A 31 -0.01 11.25 1.95
CA LEU A 31 1.15 10.37 1.91
C LEU A 31 2.35 11.10 2.52
N VAL A 32 2.91 10.54 3.59
CA VAL A 32 4.09 11.08 4.28
C VAL A 32 5.18 10.00 4.26
N CYS A 33 6.16 10.19 3.36
CA CYS A 33 7.28 9.26 3.20
C CYS A 33 8.44 9.63 4.13
N ALA A 34 9.02 8.62 4.79
CA ALA A 34 10.22 8.75 5.61
C ALA A 34 11.35 7.80 5.15
N GLY A 35 12.59 8.26 5.30
CA GLY A 35 13.80 7.53 4.91
C GLY A 35 14.42 8.01 3.60
N ASN A 36 15.69 7.64 3.37
CA ASN A 36 16.47 8.08 2.22
C ASN A 36 15.85 7.74 0.85
N PRO A 37 15.21 6.57 0.64
CA PRO A 37 14.64 6.23 -0.66
C PRO A 37 13.48 7.14 -1.11
N CYS A 38 12.85 7.89 -0.20
CA CYS A 38 11.77 8.83 -0.52
C CYS A 38 12.21 9.99 -1.43
N ALA A 39 13.51 10.30 -1.47
CA ALA A 39 14.05 11.30 -2.40
C ALA A 39 14.12 10.78 -3.84
N VAL A 40 14.16 9.45 -4.02
CA VAL A 40 14.30 8.81 -5.32
C VAL A 40 12.95 8.37 -5.87
N TYR A 41 12.08 7.83 -5.02
CA TYR A 41 10.78 7.32 -5.44
C TYR A 41 9.72 7.49 -4.36
N GLN A 42 8.51 7.86 -4.78
CA GLN A 42 7.30 7.84 -3.97
C GLN A 42 6.14 7.37 -4.84
N PRO A 43 5.32 6.39 -4.39
CA PRO A 43 4.18 5.90 -5.14
C PRO A 43 3.12 6.99 -5.34
N GLU A 44 2.42 6.93 -6.47
CA GLU A 44 1.33 7.86 -6.79
C GLU A 44 0.05 7.58 -5.96
N ALA A 45 -0.19 6.31 -5.64
CA ALA A 45 -1.30 5.89 -4.79
C ALA A 45 -0.88 4.71 -3.89
N VAL A 46 -1.44 4.67 -2.68
CA VAL A 46 -1.30 3.54 -1.75
C VAL A 46 -2.68 3.10 -1.31
N PHE A 47 -2.97 1.81 -1.45
CA PHE A 47 -4.20 1.18 -0.98
C PHE A 47 -3.93 0.47 0.34
N CYS A 48 -4.71 0.77 1.37
CA CYS A 48 -4.62 0.09 2.66
C CYS A 48 -5.93 -0.62 2.98
N ARG A 49 -5.85 -1.89 3.37
CA ARG A 49 -6.97 -2.70 3.83
C ARG A 49 -6.89 -2.86 5.34
N ASN A 50 -8.02 -2.69 6.02
CA ASN A 50 -8.15 -3.06 7.42
C ASN A 50 -8.12 -4.59 7.53
N ILE A 51 -7.23 -5.12 8.38
CA ILE A 51 -7.06 -6.56 8.60
C ILE A 51 -7.46 -7.00 10.01
N GLY A 52 -7.95 -6.09 10.85
CA GLY A 52 -8.35 -6.36 12.23
C GLY A 52 -8.00 -5.21 13.17
N GLY A 53 -8.21 -5.44 14.47
CA GLY A 53 -7.97 -4.45 15.52
C GLY A 53 -9.25 -3.93 16.17
N SER A 54 -9.12 -3.00 17.11
CA SER A 54 -10.24 -2.41 17.82
C SER A 54 -9.95 -0.99 18.32
N GLY A 55 -11.01 -0.18 18.41
CA GLY A 55 -10.92 1.21 18.84
C GLY A 55 -10.01 2.04 17.93
N VAL A 56 -8.86 2.47 18.45
CA VAL A 56 -7.84 3.25 17.73
C VAL A 56 -6.70 2.38 17.21
N ASP A 57 -6.58 1.15 17.69
CA ASP A 57 -5.52 0.21 17.37
C ASP A 57 -6.00 -0.70 16.23
N VAL A 58 -5.98 -0.16 15.01
CA VAL A 58 -6.41 -0.87 13.80
C VAL A 58 -5.18 -1.30 12.99
N ASP A 59 -5.15 -2.57 12.62
CA ASP A 59 -4.11 -3.14 11.79
C ASP A 59 -4.40 -2.88 10.30
N TRP A 60 -3.47 -2.21 9.63
CA TRP A 60 -3.57 -1.85 8.22
C TRP A 60 -2.53 -2.61 7.38
N LYS A 61 -3.00 -3.31 6.35
CA LYS A 61 -2.13 -3.86 5.30
C LYS A 61 -2.15 -2.92 4.10
N CYS A 62 -1.00 -2.34 3.77
CA CYS A 62 -0.87 -1.39 2.66
C CYS A 62 -0.11 -1.97 1.46
N GLU A 63 -0.58 -1.65 0.25
CA GLU A 63 -0.09 -2.12 -1.03
C GLU A 63 0.01 -0.94 -2.01
N ALA A 64 1.05 -0.93 -2.84
CA ALA A 64 1.30 0.08 -3.87
C ALA A 64 2.20 -0.49 -4.96
N ASP A 65 2.21 0.16 -6.11
CA ASP A 65 3.16 -0.13 -7.18
C ASP A 65 4.53 0.41 -6.77
N LEU A 66 5.43 -0.48 -6.35
CA LEU A 66 6.80 -0.15 -5.98
C LEU A 66 7.78 -0.83 -6.96
N PRO A 67 8.90 -0.17 -7.31
CA PRO A 67 10.01 -0.85 -7.98
C PRO A 67 10.46 -2.07 -7.17
N SER A 68 10.89 -3.15 -7.84
CA SER A 68 11.32 -4.39 -7.17
C SER A 68 12.45 -4.18 -6.16
N SER A 69 13.26 -3.14 -6.34
CA SER A 69 14.32 -2.75 -5.41
C SER A 69 13.83 -2.12 -4.11
N LEU A 70 12.53 -1.84 -3.97
CA LEU A 70 11.94 -1.16 -2.82
C LEU A 70 10.81 -1.98 -2.21
N ARG A 71 10.67 -1.87 -0.89
CA ARG A 71 9.50 -2.36 -0.15
C ARG A 71 9.08 -1.38 0.93
N PHE A 72 7.86 -1.54 1.43
CA PHE A 72 7.44 -0.86 2.65
C PHE A 72 8.23 -1.37 3.87
N GLY A 73 8.64 -0.42 4.71
CA GLY A 73 9.10 -0.63 6.08
C GLY A 73 7.95 -0.47 7.06
N LYS A 74 8.12 0.36 8.10
CA LYS A 74 7.02 0.73 9.00
C LYS A 74 5.96 1.53 8.22
N VAL A 75 4.69 1.17 8.42
CA VAL A 75 3.51 1.90 7.93
C VAL A 75 2.61 2.24 9.10
N GLU A 76 1.96 3.40 9.04
CA GLU A 76 1.10 3.91 10.12
C GLU A 76 0.00 4.79 9.53
N VAL A 77 -1.26 4.42 9.76
CA VAL A 77 -2.42 5.24 9.38
C VAL A 77 -2.81 6.10 10.56
N SER A 78 -2.97 7.40 10.34
CA SER A 78 -3.41 8.35 11.35
C SER A 78 -4.53 9.23 10.82
N CYS A 79 -5.63 9.37 11.55
CA CYS A 79 -6.79 10.16 11.16
C CYS A 79 -7.11 11.22 12.23
N GLU A 80 -7.79 12.30 11.84
CA GLU A 80 -8.28 13.29 12.81
C GLU A 80 -9.43 12.67 13.62
N GLY A 81 -9.20 12.47 14.93
CA GLY A 81 -10.25 12.06 15.86
C GLY A 81 -11.41 13.06 15.89
N TRP A 82 -12.64 12.57 16.04
CA TRP A 82 -13.84 13.39 15.92
C TRP A 82 -13.96 14.44 17.02
N SER A 83 -13.67 14.03 18.26
CA SER A 83 -13.73 14.88 19.46
C SER A 83 -12.34 15.28 19.96
N GLY A 84 -11.30 14.50 19.68
CA GLY A 84 -9.96 14.69 20.23
C GLY A 84 -8.96 13.63 19.79
N PRO A 85 -7.67 13.79 20.10
CA PRO A 85 -6.70 12.70 20.00
C PRO A 85 -7.17 11.48 20.82
N GLY A 86 -7.03 10.27 20.28
CA GLY A 86 -7.47 9.04 20.94
C GLY A 86 -8.97 8.73 20.84
N ASP A 87 -9.76 9.54 20.12
CA ASP A 87 -11.16 9.22 19.83
C ASP A 87 -11.24 8.05 18.81
N PRO A 88 -11.92 6.93 19.13
CA PRO A 88 -12.10 5.81 18.19
C PRO A 88 -12.96 6.20 16.99
N TYR A 89 -13.67 7.33 17.05
CA TYR A 89 -14.34 7.91 15.91
C TYR A 89 -13.48 8.98 15.27
N VAL A 90 -13.43 8.98 13.94
CA VAL A 90 -12.61 9.87 13.14
C VAL A 90 -13.45 10.64 12.12
N MET A 91 -12.91 11.74 11.62
CA MET A 91 -13.53 12.50 10.54
C MET A 91 -13.28 11.82 9.18
N LYS A 92 -14.33 11.57 8.41
CA LYS A 92 -14.21 11.01 7.06
C LYS A 92 -13.30 11.89 6.18
N GLY A 93 -12.31 11.26 5.55
CA GLY A 93 -11.35 11.92 4.66
C GLY A 93 -10.17 12.59 5.36
N SER A 94 -10.05 12.45 6.69
CA SER A 94 -8.95 13.06 7.46
C SER A 94 -7.72 12.18 7.64
N CYS A 95 -7.75 10.95 7.13
CA CYS A 95 -6.67 9.99 7.30
C CYS A 95 -5.45 10.33 6.43
N SER A 96 -4.26 10.14 7.00
CA SER A 96 -2.95 10.20 6.37
C SER A 96 -2.19 8.90 6.63
N LEU A 97 -1.33 8.53 5.70
CA LEU A 97 -0.43 7.38 5.80
C LEU A 97 1.01 7.88 5.94
N GLY A 98 1.60 7.61 7.10
CA GLY A 98 3.04 7.63 7.30
C GLY A 98 3.66 6.31 6.88
N TYR A 99 4.69 6.32 6.03
CA TYR A 99 5.35 5.10 5.60
C TYR A 99 6.85 5.30 5.39
N ASN A 100 7.61 4.22 5.59
CA ASN A 100 9.02 4.16 5.23
C ASN A 100 9.23 3.29 4.00
N LEU A 101 10.17 3.68 3.14
CA LEU A 101 10.66 2.84 2.06
C LEU A 101 12.02 2.26 2.42
N VAL A 102 12.18 0.96 2.18
CA VAL A 102 13.43 0.22 2.43
C VAL A 102 13.94 -0.32 1.10
N GLN A 103 15.23 -0.08 0.83
CA GLN A 103 15.90 -0.63 -0.34
C GLN A 103 16.35 -2.06 -0.07
N LEU A 104 16.03 -2.96 -1.00
CA LEU A 104 16.48 -4.34 -0.96
C LEU A 104 17.92 -4.45 -1.49
N PRO A 105 18.76 -5.32 -0.89
CA PRO A 105 20.11 -5.54 -1.37
C PRO A 105 20.08 -6.22 -2.73
N SER A 106 21.11 -5.96 -3.54
CA SER A 106 21.19 -6.49 -4.91
C SER A 106 21.07 -8.00 -4.96
N SER A 107 21.64 -8.74 -4.00
CA SER A 107 21.58 -10.21 -3.94
C SER A 107 20.15 -10.75 -3.99
N VAL A 108 19.23 -10.13 -3.25
CA VAL A 108 17.81 -10.52 -3.24
C VAL A 108 17.17 -10.30 -4.61
N LEU A 109 17.51 -9.20 -5.28
CA LEU A 109 17.00 -8.89 -6.63
C LEU A 109 17.53 -9.87 -7.69
N TRP A 110 18.77 -10.33 -7.55
CA TRP A 110 19.35 -11.36 -8.42
C TRP A 110 18.67 -12.73 -8.24
N ASP A 111 18.31 -13.10 -7.01
CA ASP A 111 17.62 -14.35 -6.72
C ASP A 111 16.21 -14.37 -7.33
N ASP A 112 15.45 -13.27 -7.20
CA ASP A 112 14.13 -13.13 -7.84
C ASP A 112 14.23 -13.26 -9.37
N ALA A 113 15.19 -12.59 -10.00
CA ALA A 113 15.42 -12.67 -11.44
C ALA A 113 15.79 -14.09 -11.91
N ARG A 114 16.55 -14.85 -11.10
CA ARG A 114 16.97 -16.23 -11.41
C ARG A 114 15.84 -17.24 -11.19
N SER A 115 14.95 -16.98 -10.23
CA SER A 115 13.85 -17.89 -9.86
C SER A 115 12.80 -18.08 -10.96
N GLY A 116 12.74 -17.21 -11.96
CA GLY A 116 11.99 -17.43 -13.20
C GLY A 116 10.48 -17.66 -13.02
N TRP A 117 9.89 -17.25 -11.89
CA TRP A 117 8.45 -17.38 -11.65
C TRP A 117 7.68 -16.34 -12.48
N SER A 118 7.36 -16.70 -13.72
CA SER A 118 6.36 -16.00 -14.52
C SER A 118 4.95 -16.45 -14.09
N PRO A 119 4.03 -15.53 -13.77
CA PRO A 119 2.62 -15.85 -13.49
C PRO A 119 1.95 -16.63 -14.64
N PHE A 120 2.45 -16.47 -15.87
CA PHE A 120 1.97 -17.16 -17.06
C PHE A 120 2.39 -18.64 -17.15
N SER A 121 3.33 -19.10 -16.31
CA SER A 121 3.74 -20.51 -16.28
C SER A 121 2.63 -21.44 -15.75
N SER A 122 1.68 -20.90 -14.97
CA SER A 122 0.55 -21.68 -14.46
C SER A 122 -0.50 -21.97 -15.55
N LEU A 123 -0.60 -21.13 -16.60
CA LEU A 123 -1.49 -21.37 -17.75
C LEU A 123 -0.95 -22.45 -18.70
N ARG A 124 0.38 -22.60 -18.81
CA ARG A 124 1.02 -23.70 -19.57
C ARG A 124 0.85 -25.08 -18.93
N LYS A 125 0.57 -25.15 -17.63
CA LYS A 125 0.25 -26.43 -16.96
C LYS A 125 -1.22 -26.84 -17.14
N VAL A 126 -2.12 -25.91 -17.42
CA VAL A 126 -3.55 -26.18 -17.65
C VAL A 126 -3.83 -26.53 -19.11
N PHE A 127 -3.20 -25.82 -20.05
CA PHE A 127 -3.28 -26.15 -21.47
C PHE A 127 -2.06 -26.99 -21.84
N GLY A 128 -2.23 -28.31 -21.74
CA GLY A 128 -1.23 -29.30 -22.07
C GLY A 128 -0.57 -29.07 -23.43
N SER A 129 0.66 -29.58 -23.53
CA SER A 129 1.48 -29.70 -24.74
C SER A 129 0.66 -30.04 -26.00
N MET A 130 0.15 -29.03 -26.69
CA MET A 130 -0.31 -29.18 -28.06
C MET A 130 0.93 -29.07 -28.94
N SER A 131 1.48 -30.24 -29.27
CA SER A 131 2.61 -30.39 -30.17
C SER A 131 2.24 -29.77 -31.52
N LEU A 132 2.77 -28.58 -31.80
CA LEU A 132 2.68 -27.91 -33.10
C LEU A 132 3.74 -28.51 -34.02
N PHE A 133 3.49 -29.72 -34.53
CA PHE A 133 4.10 -30.15 -35.79
C PHE A 133 3.26 -29.56 -36.93
N PHE A 134 3.58 -28.32 -37.31
CA PHE A 134 3.11 -27.76 -38.57
C PHE A 134 3.85 -28.44 -39.73
N LEU A 135 3.07 -28.78 -40.76
CA LEU A 135 3.51 -29.22 -42.08
C LEU A 135 4.71 -28.39 -42.57
N ILE A 136 5.75 -29.07 -43.03
CA ILE A 136 6.70 -28.55 -44.03
C ILE A 136 6.38 -29.31 -45.32
N LEU A 137 6.24 -28.55 -46.42
CA LEU A 137 6.10 -29.02 -47.80
C LEU A 137 7.19 -30.02 -48.19
#